data_AF-A0A382F9R1-F1
#
_entry.id   AF-A0A382F9R1-F1
#
_cell.length_a   1.000
_cell.length_b   1.000
_cell.length_c   1.000
_cell.angle_alpha   90.00
_cell.angle_beta   90.00
_cell.angle_gamma   90.00
#
_symmetry.space_group_name_H-M   'P 1'
#
loop_
_entity.id
_entity.type
_entity.pdbx_description
1 polymer ?
#
loop_
_entity_poly.entity_id
_entity_poly.type
_entity_poly.pdbx_seq_one_letter_code
_entity_poly.pdbx_strand_id
1 'polypeptide(L)'
;MDDFFQTGEDGQIGIIFEDDTSVTVIENSELLIDDFVYDPASGNGELAFNVTVGSFRYVSGAVAANNAGAVKITTPSATITVRGTTLTGNVTPGGATTITLLRDADGGLGFVNVSNRAGSVNLTRPFHTVTIASINTAPPLPIIPSPAELSGMNLIIEPLMDEPIVERQERQEQREEDEEED
;
A
#
# COMPACT_ATOMS: atom_id res chain seq x y z
N MET A 1 -6.76 3.01 17.67
CA MET A 1 -6.04 4.31 17.63
C MET A 1 -6.92 5.25 16.80
N ASP A 2 -6.78 6.57 16.86
CA ASP A 2 -7.64 7.47 16.04
C ASP A 2 -6.83 8.72 15.67
N ASP A 3 -5.66 8.52 15.05
CA ASP A 3 -4.75 9.62 14.75
C ASP A 3 -5.00 10.18 13.36
N PHE A 4 -5.30 11.48 13.30
CA PHE A 4 -5.62 12.19 12.08
C PHE A 4 -4.49 13.13 11.66
N PHE A 5 -4.08 13.02 10.39
CA PHE A 5 -3.03 13.81 9.77
C PHE A 5 -3.59 14.51 8.53
N GLN A 6 -3.21 15.78 8.36
CA GLN A 6 -3.63 16.59 7.22
C GLN A 6 -2.46 17.43 6.70
N THR A 7 -2.35 17.55 5.39
CA THR A 7 -1.37 18.40 4.70
C THR A 7 -2.07 19.53 3.94
N GLY A 8 -1.44 20.71 3.92
CA GLY A 8 -1.85 21.83 3.07
C GLY A 8 -1.28 21.72 1.64
N GLU A 9 -1.34 22.82 0.89
CA GLU A 9 -0.93 22.88 -0.52
C GLU A 9 0.55 22.55 -0.77
N ASP A 10 1.45 22.89 0.15
CA ASP A 10 2.88 22.53 0.08
C ASP A 10 3.28 21.51 1.16
N GLY A 11 2.29 20.89 1.80
CA GLY A 11 2.50 20.04 2.98
C GLY A 11 2.91 18.62 2.61
N GLN A 12 3.84 18.06 3.37
CA GLN A 12 4.21 16.65 3.29
C GLN A 12 4.38 16.08 4.70
N ILE A 13 3.93 14.84 4.88
CA ILE A 13 4.12 14.07 6.11
C ILE A 13 4.66 12.69 5.74
N GLY A 14 5.69 12.26 6.45
CA GLY A 14 6.22 10.91 6.42
C GLY A 14 6.06 10.26 7.79
N ILE A 15 5.56 9.03 7.81
CA ILE A 15 5.30 8.24 9.01
C ILE A 15 6.03 6.92 8.86
N ILE A 16 6.79 6.54 9.89
CA ILE A 16 7.45 5.24 9.99
C ILE A 16 6.90 4.55 11.23
N PHE A 17 6.39 3.34 11.05
CA PHE A 17 5.83 2.50 12.10
C PHE A 17 6.90 1.61 12.74
N GLU A 18 6.62 1.03 13.90
CA GLU A 18 7.57 0.16 14.61
C GLU A 18 7.88 -1.16 13.88
N ASP A 19 7.06 -1.54 12.91
CA ASP A 19 7.29 -2.71 12.05
C ASP A 19 8.06 -2.37 10.76
N ASP A 20 8.66 -1.18 10.69
CA ASP A 20 9.31 -0.61 9.50
C ASP A 20 8.37 -0.34 8.32
N THR A 21 7.05 -0.38 8.50
CA THR A 21 6.13 0.15 7.49
C THR A 21 6.35 1.65 7.35
N SER A 22 6.31 2.16 6.11
CA SER A 22 6.35 3.60 5.85
C SER A 22 5.11 4.07 5.09
N VAL A 23 4.59 5.23 5.51
CA VAL A 23 3.50 5.93 4.82
C VAL A 23 3.91 7.37 4.60
N THR A 24 3.87 7.81 3.34
CA THR A 24 4.07 9.21 2.98
C THR A 24 2.78 9.77 2.41
N VAL A 25 2.40 10.97 2.83
CA VAL A 25 1.33 11.75 2.20
C VAL A 25 1.86 13.12 1.78
N ILE A 26 1.40 13.63 0.65
CA ILE A 26 1.84 14.92 0.08
C ILE A 26 0.69 15.92 0.08
N GLU A 27 0.79 16.99 -0.69
CA GLU A 27 -0.17 18.10 -0.77
C GLU A 27 -1.64 17.69 -0.71
N ASN A 28 -2.44 18.45 0.05
CA ASN A 28 -3.89 18.33 0.14
C ASN A 28 -4.38 16.91 0.48
N SER A 29 -3.69 16.24 1.41
CA SER A 29 -4.00 14.89 1.83
C SER A 29 -4.58 14.83 3.23
N GLU A 30 -5.44 13.84 3.44
CA GLU A 30 -6.04 13.52 4.73
C GLU A 30 -5.88 12.02 4.99
N LEU A 31 -5.23 11.70 6.10
CA LEU A 31 -4.91 10.34 6.53
C LEU A 31 -5.41 10.13 7.95
N LEU A 32 -6.13 9.04 8.18
CA LEU A 32 -6.54 8.59 9.51
C LEU A 32 -5.95 7.20 9.76
N ILE A 33 -5.20 7.04 10.84
CA ILE A 33 -4.72 5.72 11.30
C ILE A 33 -5.73 5.18 12.32
N ASP A 34 -6.46 4.15 11.92
CA ASP A 34 -7.51 3.51 12.75
C ASP A 34 -6.88 2.51 13.72
N ASP A 35 -5.96 1.69 13.23
CA ASP A 35 -5.36 0.66 14.06
C ASP A 35 -3.94 0.34 13.64
N PHE A 36 -3.11 0.09 14.64
CA PHE A 36 -1.78 -0.44 14.46
C PHE A 36 -1.44 -1.29 15.68
N VAL A 37 -1.31 -2.59 15.45
CA VAL A 37 -0.89 -3.56 16.44
C VAL A 37 0.31 -4.28 15.87
N TYR A 38 1.40 -4.35 16.63
CA TYR A 38 2.59 -5.08 16.22
C TYR A 38 3.24 -5.75 17.42
N ASP A 39 3.54 -7.05 17.27
CA ASP A 39 4.35 -7.81 18.21
C ASP A 39 5.72 -8.08 17.57
N PRO A 40 6.79 -7.38 18.00
CA PRO A 40 8.12 -7.56 17.43
C PRO A 40 8.72 -8.95 17.72
N ALA A 41 8.21 -9.69 18.72
CA ALA A 41 8.71 -11.02 19.02
C ALA A 41 8.23 -12.07 18.00
N SER A 42 6.99 -11.93 17.51
CA SER A 42 6.42 -12.85 16.52
C SER A 42 6.37 -12.28 15.10
N GLY A 43 6.61 -10.97 14.93
CA GLY A 43 6.48 -10.26 13.66
C GLY A 43 5.04 -10.16 13.17
N ASN A 44 4.06 -10.50 14.00
CA ASN A 44 2.64 -10.44 13.69
C ASN A 44 2.04 -9.09 14.06
N GLY A 45 0.98 -8.72 13.37
CA GLY A 45 0.30 -7.47 13.62
C GLY A 45 -0.85 -7.22 12.66
N GLU A 46 -1.39 -6.02 12.75
CA GLU A 46 -2.40 -5.46 11.86
C GLU A 46 -2.15 -3.96 11.70
N LEU A 47 -2.35 -3.45 10.49
CA LEU A 47 -2.32 -2.01 10.20
C LEU A 47 -3.56 -1.65 9.37
N ALA A 48 -4.34 -0.71 9.87
CA ALA A 48 -5.51 -0.17 9.20
C ALA A 48 -5.43 1.37 9.16
N PHE A 49 -5.53 1.93 7.95
CA PHE A 49 -5.64 3.37 7.78
C PHE A 49 -6.57 3.77 6.63
N ASN A 50 -7.07 5.00 6.69
CA ASN A 50 -7.96 5.60 5.72
C ASN A 50 -7.30 6.79 5.06
N VAL A 51 -7.44 6.89 3.74
CA VAL A 51 -7.08 8.09 2.97
C VAL A 51 -8.35 8.63 2.33
N THR A 52 -8.81 9.79 2.79
CA THR A 52 -10.06 10.40 2.32
C THR A 52 -9.86 11.24 1.06
N VAL A 53 -8.70 11.89 0.94
CA VAL A 53 -8.29 12.71 -0.21
C VAL A 53 -6.76 12.81 -0.25
N GLY A 54 -6.24 13.10 -1.44
CA GLY A 54 -4.82 13.40 -1.68
C GLY A 54 -4.01 12.20 -2.15
N SER A 55 -2.70 12.33 -2.12
CA SER A 55 -1.76 11.33 -2.65
C SER A 55 -0.93 10.73 -1.54
N PHE A 56 -0.73 9.41 -1.64
CA PHE A 56 0.01 8.65 -0.65
C PHE A 56 0.92 7.62 -1.29
N ARG A 57 1.96 7.26 -0.54
CA ARG A 57 2.86 6.14 -0.76
C ARG A 57 2.82 5.27 0.46
N TYR A 58 2.79 3.98 0.24
CA TYR A 58 2.89 2.97 1.28
C TYR A 58 4.01 2.00 0.90
N VAL A 59 4.89 1.71 1.86
CA VAL A 59 5.92 0.68 1.76
C VAL A 59 5.71 -0.31 2.89
N SER A 60 5.64 -1.59 2.53
CA SER A 60 5.39 -2.67 3.48
C SER A 60 6.52 -2.84 4.49
N GLY A 61 6.15 -2.90 5.77
CA GLY A 61 6.97 -3.41 6.85
C GLY A 61 6.81 -4.91 7.10
N ALA A 62 7.26 -5.35 8.27
CA ALA A 62 7.24 -6.74 8.72
C ALA A 62 5.82 -7.33 8.78
N VAL A 63 4.80 -6.56 9.16
CA VAL A 63 3.42 -7.06 9.28
C VAL A 63 2.91 -7.59 7.94
N ALA A 64 3.04 -6.81 6.88
CA ALA A 64 2.59 -7.19 5.54
C ALA A 64 3.43 -8.32 4.92
N ALA A 65 4.70 -8.46 5.33
CA ALA A 65 5.58 -9.53 4.89
C ALA A 65 5.24 -10.88 5.55
N ASN A 66 4.82 -10.85 6.81
CA ASN A 66 4.55 -12.05 7.62
C ASN A 66 3.09 -12.51 7.56
N ASN A 67 2.14 -11.58 7.47
CA ASN A 67 0.72 -11.88 7.52
C ASN A 67 -0.03 -11.31 6.31
N ALA A 68 -0.48 -12.20 5.43
CA ALA A 68 -1.17 -11.82 4.22
C ALA A 68 -2.51 -11.16 4.51
N GLY A 69 -2.64 -9.88 4.13
CA GLY A 69 -3.87 -9.12 4.30
C GLY A 69 -4.06 -8.49 5.68
N ALA A 70 -3.02 -8.52 6.52
CA ALA A 70 -2.98 -7.77 7.78
C ALA A 70 -2.87 -6.25 7.58
N VAL A 71 -2.61 -5.78 6.35
CA VAL A 71 -2.61 -4.36 6.03
C VAL A 71 -3.80 -4.01 5.15
N LYS A 72 -4.60 -3.07 5.65
CA LYS A 72 -5.81 -2.58 5.00
C LYS A 72 -5.77 -1.06 4.85
N ILE A 73 -5.87 -0.60 3.62
CA ILE A 73 -5.99 0.82 3.28
C ILE A 73 -7.40 1.05 2.77
N THR A 74 -8.11 1.99 3.36
CA THR A 74 -9.49 2.31 2.97
C THR A 74 -9.55 3.69 2.34
N THR A 75 -10.33 3.80 1.27
CA THR A 75 -10.61 5.06 0.56
C THR A 75 -12.11 5.14 0.29
N PRO A 76 -12.67 6.29 -0.12
CA PRO A 76 -14.10 6.43 -0.36
C PRO A 76 -14.67 5.45 -1.40
N SER A 77 -13.85 5.02 -2.39
CA SER A 77 -14.29 4.15 -3.47
C SER A 77 -13.80 2.70 -3.38
N ALA A 78 -12.81 2.40 -2.53
CA ALA A 78 -12.20 1.07 -2.46
C ALA A 78 -11.52 0.75 -1.12
N THR A 79 -11.43 -0.54 -0.84
CA THR A 79 -10.54 -1.13 0.16
C THR A 79 -9.38 -1.81 -0.56
N ILE A 80 -8.17 -1.54 -0.11
CA ILE A 80 -6.93 -2.10 -0.62
C ILE A 80 -6.35 -3.02 0.47
N THR A 81 -6.04 -4.24 0.09
CA THR A 81 -5.43 -5.24 0.98
C THR A 81 -4.06 -5.60 0.44
N VAL A 82 -3.04 -5.52 1.28
CA VAL A 82 -1.64 -5.63 0.86
C VAL A 82 -0.99 -6.88 1.46
N ARG A 83 -0.21 -7.60 0.65
CA ARG A 83 0.64 -8.73 1.07
C ARG A 83 2.03 -8.56 0.50
N GLY A 84 2.88 -7.88 1.28
CA GLY A 84 4.14 -7.33 0.82
C GLY A 84 3.93 -6.34 -0.32
N THR A 85 4.87 -5.42 -0.49
CA THR A 85 5.05 -4.47 -1.57
C THR A 85 4.93 -2.99 -1.25
N THR A 86 5.49 -2.19 -2.15
CA THR A 86 5.27 -0.75 -2.29
C THR A 86 4.10 -0.45 -3.22
N LEU A 87 3.24 0.47 -2.81
CA LEU A 87 2.22 1.04 -3.69
C LEU A 87 2.14 2.55 -3.52
N THR A 88 1.55 3.20 -4.51
CA THR A 88 1.15 4.60 -4.41
C THR A 88 -0.30 4.74 -4.83
N GLY A 89 -1.00 5.67 -4.21
CA GLY A 89 -2.38 5.96 -4.51
C GLY A 89 -2.66 7.46 -4.56
N ASN A 90 -3.70 7.81 -5.31
CA ASN A 90 -4.28 9.15 -5.32
C ASN A 90 -5.79 9.02 -5.15
N VAL A 91 -6.33 9.79 -4.21
CA VAL A 91 -7.76 9.93 -3.97
C VAL A 91 -8.17 11.33 -4.34
N THR A 92 -8.99 11.46 -5.37
CA THR A 92 -9.52 12.75 -5.79
C THR A 92 -10.55 13.26 -4.78
N PRO A 93 -10.87 14.57 -4.74
CA PRO A 93 -11.94 15.09 -3.89
C PRO A 93 -13.32 14.46 -4.15
N GLY A 94 -13.54 13.89 -5.34
CA GLY A 94 -14.74 13.13 -5.68
C GLY A 94 -14.76 11.69 -5.15
N GLY A 95 -13.70 11.27 -4.45
CA GLY A 95 -13.55 9.93 -3.88
C GLY A 95 -13.09 8.86 -4.87
N ALA A 96 -12.82 9.22 -6.13
CA ALA A 96 -12.22 8.30 -7.09
C ALA A 96 -10.78 8.00 -6.67
N THR A 97 -10.45 6.71 -6.60
CA THR A 97 -9.17 6.22 -6.09
C THR A 97 -8.38 5.59 -7.22
N THR A 98 -7.15 6.02 -7.42
CA THR A 98 -6.19 5.36 -8.31
C THR A 98 -5.13 4.68 -7.46
N ILE A 99 -4.82 3.42 -7.76
CA ILE A 99 -3.76 2.65 -7.08
C ILE A 99 -2.79 2.13 -8.14
N THR A 100 -1.50 2.32 -7.90
CA THR A 100 -0.41 1.80 -8.73
C THR A 100 0.53 0.96 -7.88
N LEU A 101 0.75 -0.28 -8.31
CA LEU A 101 1.71 -1.19 -7.71
C LEU A 101 3.13 -0.84 -8.16
N LEU A 102 4.07 -0.67 -7.22
CA LEU A 102 5.47 -0.38 -7.51
C LEU A 102 6.34 -1.60 -7.17
N ARG A 103 7.60 -1.56 -7.60
CA ARG A 103 8.61 -2.50 -7.10
C ARG A 103 9.14 -2.02 -5.76
N ASP A 104 9.53 -2.98 -4.95
CA ASP A 104 10.16 -2.74 -3.66
C ASP A 104 11.63 -2.37 -3.89
N ALA A 105 12.27 -1.75 -2.89
CA ALA A 105 13.67 -1.34 -2.99
C ALA A 105 14.64 -2.53 -3.16
N ASP A 106 14.27 -3.70 -2.64
CA ASP A 106 14.99 -4.98 -2.81
C ASP A 106 14.76 -5.63 -4.19
N GLY A 107 13.95 -5.00 -5.06
CA GLY A 107 13.56 -5.53 -6.37
C GLY A 107 12.38 -6.50 -6.33
N GLY A 108 11.87 -6.81 -5.13
CA GLY A 108 10.71 -7.65 -4.91
C GLY A 108 9.41 -7.04 -5.45
N LEU A 109 8.42 -7.91 -5.59
CA LEU A 109 7.04 -7.53 -5.90
C LEU A 109 6.11 -8.36 -5.05
N GLY A 110 5.18 -7.71 -4.37
CA GLY A 110 4.15 -8.38 -3.60
C GLY A 110 2.82 -8.43 -4.32
N PHE A 111 1.75 -8.47 -3.54
CA PHE A 111 0.39 -8.60 -4.03
C PHE A 111 -0.50 -7.52 -3.42
N VAL A 112 -1.31 -6.89 -4.27
CA VAL A 112 -2.32 -5.93 -3.84
C VAL A 112 -3.67 -6.36 -4.39
N ASN A 113 -4.65 -6.55 -3.52
CA ASN A 113 -6.04 -6.66 -3.90
C ASN A 113 -6.73 -5.31 -3.73
N VAL A 114 -7.42 -4.86 -4.77
CA VAL A 114 -8.26 -3.67 -4.70
C VAL A 114 -9.71 -4.11 -4.88
N SER A 115 -10.53 -3.86 -3.88
CA SER A 115 -11.91 -4.32 -3.82
C SER A 115 -12.87 -3.22 -3.43
N ASN A 116 -14.12 -3.36 -3.86
CA ASN A 116 -15.25 -2.63 -3.34
C ASN A 116 -16.47 -3.56 -3.32
N ARG A 117 -17.66 -3.04 -3.00
CA ARG A 117 -18.87 -3.87 -2.93
C ARG A 117 -19.33 -4.45 -4.28
N ALA A 118 -18.82 -3.94 -5.40
CA ALA A 118 -19.19 -4.38 -6.74
C ALA A 118 -18.21 -5.41 -7.32
N GLY A 119 -17.03 -5.60 -6.73
CA GLY A 119 -16.07 -6.60 -7.16
C GLY A 119 -14.65 -6.31 -6.67
N SER A 120 -13.69 -7.05 -7.22
CA SER A 120 -12.28 -6.92 -6.86
C SER A 120 -11.36 -7.20 -8.03
N VAL A 121 -10.16 -6.64 -7.99
CA VAL A 121 -9.08 -6.89 -8.94
C VAL A 121 -7.74 -7.02 -8.22
N ASN A 122 -6.84 -7.82 -8.78
CA ASN A 122 -5.50 -8.03 -8.24
C ASN A 122 -4.44 -7.28 -9.06
N LEU A 123 -3.52 -6.61 -8.38
CA LEU A 123 -2.31 -6.05 -8.96
C LEU A 123 -1.14 -6.98 -8.63
N THR A 124 -0.46 -7.47 -9.66
CA THR A 124 0.58 -8.52 -9.54
C THR A 124 1.78 -8.26 -10.45
N ARG A 125 1.82 -7.12 -11.14
CA ARG A 125 2.92 -6.73 -12.02
C ARG A 125 3.34 -5.30 -11.72
N PRO A 126 4.62 -4.95 -11.92
CA PRO A 126 5.08 -3.58 -11.73
C PRO A 126 4.27 -2.62 -12.59
N PHE A 127 3.88 -1.49 -11.99
CA PHE A 127 3.06 -0.44 -12.58
C PHE A 127 1.63 -0.85 -12.96
N HIS A 128 1.16 -2.02 -12.53
CA HIS A 128 -0.28 -2.31 -12.58
C HIS A 128 -1.03 -1.19 -11.87
N THR A 129 -1.90 -0.56 -12.63
CA THR A 129 -2.66 0.62 -12.23
C THR A 129 -4.14 0.35 -12.43
N VAL A 130 -4.93 0.71 -11.42
CA VAL A 130 -6.38 0.68 -11.48
C VAL A 130 -6.95 1.99 -10.96
N THR A 131 -7.95 2.54 -11.65
CA THR A 131 -8.74 3.68 -11.17
C THR A 131 -10.16 3.23 -10.89
N ILE A 132 -10.59 3.41 -9.65
CA ILE A 132 -11.90 3.05 -9.14
C ILE A 132 -12.72 4.33 -9.04
N ALA A 133 -13.73 4.45 -9.89
CA ALA A 133 -14.53 5.66 -9.97
C ALA A 133 -15.47 5.84 -8.76
N SER A 134 -16.02 4.74 -8.23
CA SER A 134 -16.91 4.77 -7.07
C SER A 134 -16.98 3.42 -6.39
N ILE A 135 -17.51 3.40 -5.16
CA ILE A 135 -17.74 2.17 -4.41
C ILE A 135 -18.74 1.21 -5.10
N ASN A 136 -19.61 1.71 -5.98
CA ASN A 136 -20.67 0.93 -6.62
C ASN A 136 -20.31 0.42 -8.02
N THR A 137 -19.13 0.75 -8.54
CA THR A 137 -18.66 0.31 -9.86
C THR A 137 -17.52 -0.66 -9.66
N ALA A 138 -17.61 -1.87 -10.22
CA ALA A 138 -16.56 -2.87 -10.07
C ALA A 138 -15.21 -2.29 -10.55
N PRO A 139 -14.11 -2.53 -9.80
CA PRO A 139 -12.79 -2.12 -10.26
C PRO A 139 -12.50 -2.72 -11.64
N PRO A 140 -12.03 -1.90 -12.62
CA PRO A 140 -11.69 -2.43 -13.93
C PRO A 140 -10.45 -3.32 -13.86
N LEU A 141 -10.17 -4.04 -14.95
CA LEU A 141 -8.90 -4.75 -15.09
C LEU A 141 -7.72 -3.77 -15.02
N PRO A 142 -6.58 -4.16 -14.44
CA PRO A 142 -5.44 -3.27 -14.32
C PRO A 142 -4.79 -3.05 -15.68
N ILE A 143 -4.27 -1.84 -15.87
CA ILE A 143 -3.45 -1.48 -17.03
C ILE A 143 -2.01 -1.20 -16.59
N ILE A 144 -1.08 -1.15 -17.54
CA ILE A 144 0.25 -0.59 -17.33
C ILE A 144 0.29 0.70 -18.14
N PRO A 145 0.23 1.88 -17.49
CA PRO A 145 0.34 3.13 -18.19
C PRO A 145 1.72 3.29 -18.83
N SER A 146 1.79 4.04 -19.92
CA SER A 146 3.05 4.49 -20.51
C SER A 146 3.79 5.43 -19.55
N PRO A 147 5.11 5.61 -19.71
CA PRO A 147 5.86 6.55 -18.87
C PRO A 147 5.29 7.97 -18.88
N ALA A 148 4.80 8.44 -20.04
CA ALA A 148 4.18 9.77 -20.16
C ALA A 148 2.84 9.86 -19.39
N GLU A 149 2.06 8.77 -19.35
CA GLU A 149 0.83 8.72 -18.56
C GLU A 149 1.16 8.70 -17.06
N LEU A 150 2.15 7.90 -16.63
CA LEU A 150 2.60 7.86 -15.24
C LEU A 150 3.06 9.23 -14.73
N SER A 151 3.83 9.98 -15.53
CA SER A 151 4.26 11.34 -15.17
C SER A 151 3.10 12.32 -14.97
N GLY A 152 1.94 12.07 -15.59
CA GLY A 152 0.74 12.90 -15.42
C GLY A 152 -0.17 12.46 -14.27
N MET A 153 0.10 11.30 -13.68
CA MET A 153 -0.62 10.80 -12.52
C MET A 153 0.06 11.33 -11.25
N ASN A 154 -0.69 11.87 -10.30
CA ASN A 154 -0.14 12.42 -9.05
C ASN A 154 0.38 11.32 -8.10
N LEU A 155 1.37 10.56 -8.54
CA LEU A 155 1.93 9.39 -7.90
C LEU A 155 3.25 9.73 -7.22
N ILE A 156 3.50 9.06 -6.11
CA ILE A 156 4.76 9.14 -5.37
C ILE A 156 5.58 7.89 -5.70
N ILE A 157 6.30 7.95 -6.83
CA ILE A 157 7.11 6.83 -7.33
C ILE A 157 8.41 6.71 -6.55
N GLU A 158 9.06 7.84 -6.33
CA GLU A 158 10.32 7.92 -5.59
C GLU A 158 10.05 8.13 -4.09
N PRO A 159 10.90 7.58 -3.22
CA PRO A 159 10.83 7.87 -1.79
C PRO A 159 11.11 9.36 -1.53
N LEU A 160 10.30 9.96 -0.66
CA LEU A 160 10.46 11.38 -0.28
C LEU A 160 11.10 11.55 1.12
N MET A 161 11.37 10.42 1.78
CA MET A 161 12.14 10.30 3.01
C MET A 161 12.96 9.01 2.94
N ASP A 162 13.92 8.84 3.84
CA ASP A 162 14.64 7.56 3.96
C ASP A 162 13.68 6.48 4.47
N GLU A 163 13.40 5.48 3.63
CA GLU A 163 12.52 4.36 3.94
C GLU A 163 13.37 3.18 4.46
N PRO A 164 12.99 2.54 5.58
CA PRO A 164 13.69 1.34 6.04
C PRO A 164 13.54 0.21 5.01
N ILE A 165 14.62 -0.54 4.80
CA ILE A 165 14.64 -1.69 3.88
C ILE A 165 14.33 -2.94 4.69
N VAL A 166 13.14 -3.50 4.52
CA VAL A 166 12.79 -4.80 5.08
C VAL A 166 13.22 -5.89 4.12
N GLU A 167 14.31 -6.59 4.45
CA GLU A 167 14.72 -7.76 3.69
C GLU A 167 13.63 -8.84 3.80
N ARG A 168 13.11 -9.29 2.65
CA ARG A 168 12.28 -10.49 2.61
C ARG A 168 13.14 -11.67 3.04
N GLN A 169 13.07 -12.02 4.32
CA GLN A 169 13.70 -13.23 4.82
C GLN A 169 13.27 -14.39 3.92
N GLU A 170 14.27 -15.12 3.40
CA GLU A 170 14.16 -16.27 2.53
C GLU A 170 13.43 -17.42 3.25
N ARG A 171 12.13 -17.26 3.49
CA ARG A 171 11.24 -18.28 4.07
C ARG A 171 11.07 -19.51 3.18
N GLN A 172 11.78 -19.58 2.06
CA GLN A 172 11.83 -20.74 1.18
C GLN A 172 12.85 -21.78 1.65
N GLU A 173 13.95 -21.42 2.31
CA GLU A 173 14.97 -22.43 2.67
C GLU A 173 14.54 -23.30 3.87
N GLN A 174 13.83 -22.74 4.86
CA GLN A 174 13.37 -23.52 6.02
C GLN A 174 12.21 -24.48 5.72
N ARG A 175 11.41 -24.23 4.67
CA ARG A 175 10.34 -25.18 4.28
C ARG A 175 10.86 -26.36 3.46
N GLU A 176 11.99 -26.20 2.78
CA GLU A 176 12.61 -27.29 2.03
C GLU A 176 13.42 -28.21 2.96
N GLU A 177 14.03 -27.68 4.04
CA GLU A 177 14.70 -28.52 5.05
C GLU A 177 13.73 -29.38 5.89
N ASP A 178 12.54 -28.86 6.21
CA ASP A 178 11.52 -29.62 6.96
C ASP A 178 10.82 -30.71 6.11
N GLU A 179 10.83 -30.60 4.78
CA GLU A 179 10.25 -31.61 3.87
C GLU A 179 11.25 -32.70 3.45
N GLU A 180 12.56 -32.51 3.65
CA GLU A 180 13.60 -33.53 3.39
C GLU A 180 13.91 -34.43 4.61
N GLU A 181 13.40 -34.11 5.81
CA GLU A 181 13.60 -34.92 7.03
C GLU A 181 12.45 -35.90 7.37
N ASP A 182 11.37 -35.97 6.58
CA ASP A 182 10.21 -36.89 6.78
C ASP A 182 10.14 -38.08 5.80
#